data_AF-I0H8I0-F1
#
_entry.id   AF-I0H8I0-F1
#
_cell.length_a   1.000
_cell.length_b   1.000
_cell.length_c   1.000
_cell.angle_alpha   90.00
_cell.angle_beta   90.00
_cell.angle_gamma   90.00
#
_symmetry.space_group_name_H-M   'P 1'
#
loop_
_entity.id
_entity.type
_entity.pdbx_description
1 polymer ?
#
loop_
_entity_poly.entity_id
_entity_poly.type
_entity_poly.pdbx_seq_one_letter_code
_entity_poly.pdbx_strand_id
1 'polypeptide(L)'
;MSDLVIRPLTAGEESLFTSMPDPLPELPRTGYLDGVATGGYHPERTWVALRGDRVVGRAAWVLPPGAAGRPWLEWFDLDADPQVGADLLRAAHAALGGPTLYHAAVPPRWQRIPAATRPLAAARLAGLVQHGVRLRFLHRGTPPEPSPTG
;
A
#
# COMPACT_ATOMS: atom_id res chain seq x y z
N MET A 1 -19.16 10.95 17.51
CA MET A 1 -17.91 10.31 17.04
C MET A 1 -18.32 9.00 16.42
N SER A 2 -18.18 8.83 15.11
CA SER A 2 -18.47 7.55 14.46
C SER A 2 -17.51 6.48 14.96
N ASP A 3 -18.04 5.28 15.17
CA ASP A 3 -17.26 4.14 15.62
C ASP A 3 -16.23 3.73 14.54
N LEU A 4 -15.05 3.31 14.98
CA LEU A 4 -13.95 2.91 14.10
C LEU A 4 -14.01 1.39 13.90
N VAL A 5 -14.26 0.95 12.66
CA VAL A 5 -14.29 -0.47 12.30
C VAL A 5 -13.07 -0.81 11.47
N ILE A 6 -12.25 -1.76 11.95
CA ILE A 6 -11.07 -2.27 11.24
C ILE A 6 -11.31 -3.73 10.92
N ARG A 7 -11.25 -4.09 9.63
CA ARG A 7 -11.54 -5.47 9.17
C ARG A 7 -10.91 -5.78 7.81
N PRO A 8 -10.75 -7.06 7.46
CA PRO A 8 -10.48 -7.43 6.08
C PRO A 8 -11.69 -7.12 5.19
N LEU A 9 -11.46 -7.05 3.89
CA LEU A 9 -12.52 -7.07 2.91
C LEU A 9 -13.05 -8.49 2.72
N THR A 10 -14.33 -8.57 2.41
CA THR A 10 -14.98 -9.76 1.89
C THR A 10 -14.93 -9.71 0.36
N ALA A 11 -14.96 -10.87 -0.30
CA ALA A 11 -15.11 -10.94 -1.75
C ALA A 11 -16.35 -10.13 -2.21
N GLY A 12 -16.20 -9.27 -3.21
CA GLY A 12 -17.26 -8.36 -3.68
C GLY A 12 -17.23 -6.98 -3.03
N GLU A 13 -16.39 -6.75 -2.01
CA GLU A 13 -16.22 -5.43 -1.37
C GLU A 13 -15.04 -4.63 -1.91
N GLU A 14 -14.50 -4.97 -3.08
CA GLU A 14 -13.35 -4.29 -3.70
C GLU A 14 -13.62 -2.79 -3.92
N SER A 15 -14.89 -2.43 -4.14
CA SER A 15 -15.36 -1.05 -4.28
C SER A 15 -15.11 -0.20 -3.04
N LEU A 16 -15.13 -0.79 -1.83
CA LEU A 16 -14.76 -0.08 -0.59
C LEU A 16 -13.30 0.35 -0.65
N PHE A 17 -12.39 -0.53 -1.07
CA PHE A 17 -10.97 -0.18 -1.19
C PHE A 17 -10.73 0.99 -2.14
N THR A 18 -11.40 0.96 -3.30
CA THR A 18 -11.28 1.98 -4.34
C THR A 18 -12.09 3.24 -4.06
N SER A 19 -12.98 3.24 -3.05
CA SER A 19 -13.75 4.42 -2.66
C SER A 19 -12.88 5.54 -2.09
N MET A 20 -11.72 5.19 -1.51
CA MET A 20 -10.71 6.15 -1.09
C MET A 20 -9.93 6.66 -2.32
N PRO A 21 -9.96 7.97 -2.62
CA PRO A 21 -9.14 8.53 -3.70
C PRO A 21 -7.66 8.22 -3.47
N ASP A 22 -6.92 7.91 -4.55
CA ASP A 22 -5.47 7.72 -4.47
C ASP A 22 -4.81 9.03 -4.02
N PRO A 23 -4.16 9.07 -2.86
CA PRO A 23 -3.55 10.30 -2.37
C PRO A 23 -2.18 10.59 -3.02
N LEU A 24 -1.63 9.65 -3.80
CA LEU A 24 -0.34 9.75 -4.50
C LEU A 24 -0.46 9.24 -5.96
N PRO A 25 -1.34 9.82 -6.80
CA PRO A 25 -1.66 9.32 -8.14
C PRO A 25 -0.49 9.35 -9.12
N GLU A 26 0.56 10.13 -8.83
CA GLU A 26 1.79 10.18 -9.62
C GLU A 26 2.69 8.96 -9.45
N LEU A 27 2.43 8.12 -8.44
CA LEU A 27 3.22 6.92 -8.21
C LEU A 27 2.91 5.84 -9.26
N PRO A 28 3.95 5.29 -9.93
CA PRO A 28 3.75 4.19 -10.87
C PRO A 28 3.45 2.90 -10.09
N ARG A 29 2.15 2.57 -9.96
CA ARG A 29 1.66 1.36 -9.31
C ARG A 29 0.53 0.73 -10.12
N THR A 30 0.42 -0.60 -10.07
CA THR A 30 -0.73 -1.31 -10.63
C THR A 30 -1.98 -0.96 -9.83
N GLY A 31 -3.09 -0.67 -10.53
CA GLY A 31 -4.39 -0.42 -9.90
C GLY A 31 -4.85 -1.61 -9.06
N TYR A 32 -5.64 -1.35 -8.01
CA TYR A 32 -6.06 -2.42 -7.09
C TYR A 32 -6.89 -3.48 -7.82
N LEU A 33 -7.88 -3.04 -8.61
CA LEU A 33 -8.75 -3.95 -9.38
C LEU A 33 -7.96 -4.76 -10.42
N ASP A 34 -6.97 -4.15 -11.08
CA ASP A 34 -6.09 -4.86 -12.01
C ASP A 34 -5.25 -5.92 -11.27
N GLY A 35 -4.75 -5.57 -10.08
CA GLY A 35 -4.02 -6.51 -9.22
C GLY A 35 -4.89 -7.65 -8.69
N VAL A 36 -6.18 -7.41 -8.42
CA VAL A 36 -7.16 -8.47 -8.10
C VAL A 36 -7.40 -9.36 -9.32
N ALA A 37 -7.67 -8.77 -10.49
CA ALA A 37 -7.92 -9.48 -11.74
C ALA A 37 -6.74 -10.35 -12.18
N THR A 38 -5.51 -9.90 -11.92
CA THR A 38 -4.28 -10.66 -12.19
C THR A 38 -3.91 -11.62 -11.07
N GLY A 39 -4.64 -11.68 -9.96
CA GLY A 39 -4.40 -12.61 -8.83
C GLY A 39 -3.27 -12.20 -7.90
N GLY A 40 -2.79 -10.95 -7.97
CA GLY A 40 -1.80 -10.42 -7.04
C GLY A 40 -2.40 -9.96 -5.70
N TYR A 41 -3.61 -9.39 -5.72
CA TYR A 41 -4.35 -8.98 -4.53
C TYR A 41 -5.54 -9.90 -4.26
N HIS A 42 -5.82 -10.12 -2.98
CA HIS A 42 -6.98 -10.87 -2.52
C HIS A 42 -7.74 -10.07 -1.45
N PRO A 43 -9.09 -10.05 -1.46
CA PRO A 43 -9.89 -9.36 -0.45
C PRO A 43 -9.56 -9.79 0.99
N GLU A 44 -9.33 -11.08 1.22
CA GLU A 44 -8.96 -11.64 2.54
C GLU A 44 -7.63 -11.09 3.09
N ARG A 45 -6.76 -10.57 2.20
CA ARG A 45 -5.47 -9.95 2.54
C ARG A 45 -5.48 -8.44 2.31
N THR A 46 -6.68 -7.87 2.18
CA THR A 46 -6.90 -6.44 1.99
C THR A 46 -7.74 -5.94 3.14
N TRP A 47 -7.29 -4.88 3.79
CA TRP A 47 -7.84 -4.38 5.04
C TRP A 47 -8.25 -2.92 4.90
N VAL A 48 -9.33 -2.56 5.58
CA VAL A 48 -9.84 -1.19 5.63
C VAL A 48 -10.11 -0.77 7.06
N ALA A 49 -9.93 0.52 7.32
CA ALA A 49 -10.39 1.22 8.51
C ALA A 49 -11.54 2.14 8.08
N LEU A 50 -12.69 1.97 8.70
CA LEU A 50 -13.95 2.64 8.38
C LEU A 50 -14.39 3.51 9.55
N ARG A 51 -14.85 4.72 9.25
CA ARG A 51 -15.60 5.57 10.19
C ARG A 51 -16.99 5.81 9.61
N GLY A 52 -17.98 5.04 10.07
CA GLY A 52 -19.22 4.86 9.32
C GLY A 52 -18.93 4.21 7.97
N ASP A 53 -19.46 4.77 6.88
CA ASP A 53 -19.25 4.22 5.52
C ASP A 53 -17.98 4.76 4.82
N ARG A 54 -17.22 5.63 5.50
CA ARG A 54 -16.03 6.26 4.93
C ARG A 54 -14.78 5.46 5.24
N VAL A 55 -14.06 5.04 4.20
CA VAL A 55 -12.70 4.50 4.33
C VAL A 55 -11.75 5.62 4.72
N VAL A 56 -11.11 5.47 5.88
CA VAL A 56 -10.11 6.42 6.42
C VAL A 56 -8.70 5.83 6.44
N GLY A 57 -8.57 4.53 6.17
CA GLY A 57 -7.28 3.87 5.95
C GLY A 57 -7.49 2.58 5.19
N ARG A 58 -6.50 2.20 4.37
CA ARG A 58 -6.54 0.96 3.60
C ARG A 58 -5.15 0.35 3.48
N ALA A 59 -5.08 -0.96 3.50
CA ALA A 59 -3.84 -1.71 3.31
C ALA A 59 -4.07 -2.96 2.48
N ALA A 60 -3.16 -3.26 1.54
CA ALA A 60 -3.25 -4.46 0.72
C ALA A 60 -1.90 -5.17 0.65
N TRP A 61 -1.94 -6.48 0.94
CA TRP A 61 -0.80 -7.36 0.83
C TRP A 61 -0.84 -8.08 -0.52
N VAL A 62 0.23 -7.92 -1.29
CA VAL A 62 0.36 -8.51 -2.62
C VAL A 62 1.17 -9.80 -2.54
N LEU A 63 0.77 -10.80 -3.32
CA LEU A 63 1.61 -11.92 -3.71
C LEU A 63 1.36 -12.18 -5.19
N PRO A 64 2.20 -11.65 -6.10
CA PRO A 64 2.02 -11.82 -7.53
C PRO A 64 1.97 -13.31 -7.92
N PRO A 65 1.21 -13.68 -8.97
CA PRO A 65 1.21 -15.06 -9.48
C PRO A 65 2.60 -15.58 -9.77
N GLY A 66 2.89 -16.80 -9.31
CA GLY A 66 4.20 -17.44 -9.47
C GLY A 66 5.29 -16.92 -8.52
N ALA A 67 5.03 -15.89 -7.70
CA ALA A 67 5.96 -15.49 -6.65
C ALA A 67 5.95 -16.51 -5.50
N ALA A 68 7.15 -16.86 -5.01
CA ALA A 68 7.31 -17.69 -3.83
C ALA A 68 7.38 -16.85 -2.55
N GLY A 69 7.00 -17.45 -1.42
CA GLY A 69 7.12 -16.83 -0.10
C GLY A 69 5.82 -16.23 0.43
N ARG A 70 5.94 -15.31 1.39
CA ARG A 70 4.80 -14.66 2.04
C ARG A 70 4.41 -13.37 1.30
N PRO A 71 3.11 -13.02 1.27
CA PRO A 71 2.67 -11.71 0.79
C PRO A 71 3.36 -10.57 1.54
N TRP A 72 3.61 -9.45 0.86
CA TRP A 72 4.16 -8.24 1.47
C TRP A 72 3.20 -7.06 1.33
N LEU A 73 3.30 -6.10 2.23
CA LEU A 73 2.51 -4.87 2.18
C LEU A 73 3.03 -3.99 1.05
N GLU A 74 2.16 -3.67 0.09
CA GLU A 74 2.47 -2.84 -1.09
C GLU A 74 1.60 -1.57 -1.11
N TRP A 75 0.35 -1.68 -0.64
CA TRP A 75 -0.56 -0.56 -0.54
C TRP A 75 -0.81 -0.22 0.92
N PHE A 76 -0.55 1.02 1.33
CA PHE A 76 -0.94 1.51 2.64
C PHE A 76 -1.16 3.02 2.60
N ASP A 77 -2.43 3.42 2.63
CA ASP A 77 -2.85 4.83 2.57
C ASP A 77 -3.67 5.18 3.81
N LEU A 78 -3.58 6.44 4.26
CA LEU A 78 -4.22 6.89 5.49
C LEU A 78 -4.73 8.33 5.38
N ASP A 79 -6.04 8.50 5.58
CA ASP A 79 -6.71 9.79 5.79
C ASP A 79 -7.30 9.87 7.21
N ALA A 80 -6.44 9.55 8.17
CA ALA A 80 -6.70 9.62 9.60
C ALA A 80 -5.38 9.88 10.35
N ASP A 81 -5.49 9.94 11.68
CA ASP A 81 -4.33 9.98 12.56
C ASP A 81 -3.48 8.70 12.41
N PRO A 82 -2.13 8.79 12.45
CA PRO A 82 -1.24 7.63 12.40
C PRO A 82 -1.58 6.48 13.36
N GLN A 83 -2.20 6.75 14.51
CA GLN A 83 -2.65 5.71 15.42
C GLN A 83 -3.70 4.78 14.79
N VAL A 84 -4.64 5.32 14.00
CA VAL A 84 -5.65 4.52 13.27
C VAL A 84 -4.97 3.59 12.27
N GLY A 85 -3.96 4.09 11.55
CA GLY A 85 -3.18 3.27 10.64
C GLY A 85 -2.37 2.19 11.37
N ALA A 86 -1.83 2.50 12.55
CA ALA A 86 -1.11 1.54 13.36
C ALA A 86 -2.02 0.41 13.86
N ASP A 87 -3.23 0.75 14.32
CA ASP A 87 -4.24 -0.22 14.74
C ASP A 87 -4.69 -1.10 13.56
N LEU A 88 -4.84 -0.52 12.36
CA LEU A 88 -5.10 -1.28 11.13
C LEU A 88 -4.00 -2.31 10.84
N LEU A 89 -2.73 -1.92 10.92
CA LEU A 89 -1.62 -2.84 10.66
C LEU A 89 -1.51 -3.91 11.74
N ARG A 90 -1.72 -3.57 13.02
CA ARG A 90 -1.70 -4.55 14.12
C ARG A 90 -2.80 -5.60 13.94
N ALA A 91 -4.02 -5.18 13.63
CA ALA A 91 -5.13 -6.10 13.39
C ALA A 91 -4.87 -7.00 12.18
N ALA A 92 -4.42 -6.42 11.06
CA ALA A 92 -4.08 -7.18 9.86
C ALA A 92 -2.93 -8.17 10.11
N HIS A 93 -1.85 -7.75 10.75
CA HIS A 93 -0.74 -8.65 11.08
C HIS A 93 -1.16 -9.76 12.03
N ALA A 94 -2.01 -9.49 13.03
CA ALA A 94 -2.53 -10.54 13.91
C ALA A 94 -3.28 -11.63 13.13
N ALA A 95 -4.09 -11.23 12.13
CA ALA A 95 -4.82 -12.16 11.27
C ALA A 95 -3.93 -12.88 10.23
N LEU A 96 -2.88 -12.22 9.73
CA LEU A 96 -2.00 -12.73 8.66
C LEU A 96 -0.79 -13.54 9.19
N GLY A 97 -0.74 -13.82 10.49
CA GLY A 97 0.34 -14.59 11.12
C GLY A 97 1.62 -13.80 11.38
N GLY A 98 1.49 -12.50 11.65
CA GLY A 98 2.56 -11.60 12.07
C GLY A 98 3.01 -10.60 11.01
N PRO A 99 3.93 -9.68 11.37
CA PRO A 99 4.44 -8.66 10.47
C PRO A 99 5.01 -9.23 9.16
N THR A 100 4.85 -8.47 8.08
CA THR A 100 5.45 -8.77 6.77
C THR A 100 6.36 -7.61 6.36
N LEU A 101 7.14 -7.82 5.30
CA LEU A 101 7.84 -6.72 4.65
C LEU A 101 6.83 -5.67 4.18
N TYR A 102 7.22 -4.40 4.29
CA TYR A 102 6.50 -3.27 3.75
C TYR A 102 7.37 -2.56 2.71
N HIS A 103 6.98 -2.67 1.45
CA HIS A 103 7.60 -1.94 0.35
C HIS A 103 6.85 -0.63 0.12
N ALA A 104 7.14 0.37 0.96
CA ALA A 104 6.53 1.69 0.85
C ALA A 104 6.98 2.40 -0.44
N ALA A 105 6.09 2.49 -1.44
CA ALA A 105 6.28 3.36 -2.59
C ALA A 105 6.03 4.81 -2.20
N VAL A 106 7.01 5.69 -2.43
CA VAL A 106 6.93 7.11 -2.09
C VAL A 106 7.52 7.98 -3.19
N PRO A 107 6.94 9.16 -3.47
CA PRO A 107 7.46 10.04 -4.52
C PRO A 107 8.75 10.73 -4.07
N PRO A 108 9.48 11.38 -4.98
CA PRO A 108 10.60 12.26 -4.61
C PRO A 108 10.15 13.31 -3.57
N ARG A 109 11.02 13.59 -2.58
CA ARG A 109 10.76 14.57 -1.50
C ARG A 109 9.51 14.26 -0.66
N TRP A 110 9.14 12.99 -0.55
CA TRP A 110 7.98 12.51 0.22
C TRP A 110 7.92 13.00 1.67
N GLN A 111 9.06 13.36 2.28
CA GLN A 111 9.11 13.86 3.65
C GLN A 111 8.27 15.13 3.85
N ARG A 112 7.94 15.84 2.77
CA ARG A 112 7.11 17.06 2.76
C ARG A 112 5.65 16.78 2.37
N ILE A 113 5.29 15.53 2.12
CA ILE A 113 3.97 15.14 1.60
C ILE A 113 3.23 14.37 2.70
N PRO A 114 2.21 14.96 3.35
CA PRO A 114 1.47 14.31 4.43
C PRO A 114 0.89 12.94 4.06
N ALA A 115 0.42 12.79 2.82
CA ALA A 115 -0.08 11.53 2.28
C ALA A 115 0.96 10.39 2.32
N ALA A 116 2.25 10.70 2.21
CA ALA A 116 3.33 9.72 2.31
C ALA A 116 3.87 9.58 3.74
N THR A 117 3.94 10.67 4.51
CA THR A 117 4.51 10.63 5.86
C THR A 117 3.60 9.99 6.90
N ARG A 118 2.27 10.16 6.79
CA ARG A 118 1.31 9.58 7.74
C ARG A 118 1.32 8.04 7.73
N PRO A 119 1.24 7.34 6.58
CA PRO A 119 1.41 5.88 6.55
C PRO A 119 2.76 5.42 7.12
N LEU A 120 3.86 6.13 6.84
CA LEU A 120 5.17 5.77 7.41
C LEU A 120 5.23 5.98 8.92
N ALA A 121 4.57 6.99 9.47
CA ALA A 121 4.43 7.16 10.91
C ALA A 121 3.60 6.04 11.54
N ALA A 122 2.47 5.68 10.91
CA ALA A 122 1.63 4.57 11.34
C ALA A 122 2.37 3.23 11.33
N ALA A 123 3.16 2.96 10.29
CA ALA A 123 4.02 1.78 10.19
C ALA A 123 5.01 1.68 11.37
N ARG A 124 5.66 2.80 11.73
CA ARG A 124 6.57 2.86 12.88
C ARG A 124 5.86 2.59 14.20
N LEU A 125 4.69 3.21 14.41
CA LEU A 125 3.85 2.97 15.58
C LEU A 125 3.39 1.50 15.69
N ALA A 126 3.16 0.84 14.56
CA ALA A 126 2.86 -0.59 14.50
C ALA A 126 4.08 -1.49 14.73
N GLY A 127 5.27 -0.93 14.96
CA GLY A 127 6.51 -1.67 15.23
C GLY A 127 7.34 -2.02 14.00
N LEU A 128 6.99 -1.52 12.82
CA LEU A 128 7.82 -1.71 11.63
C LEU A 128 9.07 -0.81 11.69
N VAL A 129 10.21 -1.39 11.35
CA VAL A 129 11.51 -0.70 11.34
C VAL A 129 11.95 -0.49 9.90
N GLN A 130 12.46 0.72 9.60
CA GLN A 130 12.98 1.04 8.28
C GLN A 130 14.39 0.44 8.12
N HIS A 131 14.55 -0.50 7.19
CA HIS A 131 15.83 -1.16 6.93
C HIS A 131 16.66 -0.50 5.82
N GLY A 132 16.03 0.24 4.90
CA GLY A 132 16.74 0.84 3.78
C GLY A 132 15.86 1.67 2.87
N VAL A 133 16.47 2.18 1.80
CA VAL A 133 15.81 2.96 0.75
C VAL A 133 16.26 2.39 -0.60
N ARG A 134 15.31 2.16 -1.51
CA ARG A 134 15.58 1.77 -2.89
C ARG A 134 15.15 2.89 -3.83
N LEU A 135 16.06 3.32 -4.70
CA LEU A 135 15.78 4.30 -5.74
C LEU A 135 15.34 3.57 -7.02
N ARG A 136 14.20 3.99 -7.58
CA ARG A 136 13.73 3.53 -8.90
C ARG A 136 13.90 4.68 -9.88
N PHE A 137 14.65 4.42 -10.95
CA PHE A 137 14.82 5.37 -12.05
C PHE A 137 13.91 4.95 -13.20
N LEU A 138 13.18 5.92 -13.76
CA LEU A 138 12.43 5.75 -14.99
C LEU A 138 13.15 6.53 -16.08
N HIS A 139 13.60 5.84 -17.11
CA HIS A 139 14.12 6.50 -18.30
C HIS A 139 12.93 7.02 -19.12
N ARG A 140 12.92 8.32 -19.43
CA ARG A 140 11.98 8.93 -20.38
C ARG A 140 12.77 9.34 -21.62
N GLY A 141 12.49 8.68 -22.75
CA GLY A 141 13.15 8.92 -24.03
C GLY A 141 13.53 7.62 -24.73
N THR A 142 13.86 7.72 -26.02
CA THR A 142 14.52 6.64 -26.76
C THR A 142 16.00 6.65 -26.38
N PRO A 143 16.62 5.51 -26.01
CA PRO A 143 18.07 5.44 -25.86
C PRO A 143 18.74 5.95 -27.15
N PRO A 144 19.84 6.72 -27.07
CA PRO A 144 20.57 7.12 -28.27
C PRO A 144 21.00 5.86 -29.03
N GLU A 145 20.85 5.85 -30.36
CA GLU A 145 21.36 4.74 -31.17
C GLU A 145 22.88 4.62 -30.96
N PRO A 146 23.41 3.39 -30.85
CA PRO A 146 24.85 3.21 -30.78
C PRO A 146 25.48 3.80 -32.05
N SER A 147 26.46 4.68 -31.90
CA SER A 147 27.22 5.20 -33.04
C SER A 147 27.82 4.02 -33.81
N PRO A 148 27.74 4.00 -35.16
CA PRO A 148 28.38 2.96 -35.94
C PRO A 148 29.87 2.94 -35.59
N THR A 149 30.37 1.77 -35.22
CA THR A 149 31.81 1.55 -35.02
C THR A 149 32.45 1.63 -36.40
N GLY A 150 33.24 2.68 -36.64
CA GLY A 150 34.06 2.84 -37.84
C GLY A 150 35.34 2.02 -37.79
#